data_AF-A0A379SEJ8-F1
#
_entry.id   AF-A0A379SEJ8-F1
#
_cell.length_a   1.000
_cell.length_b   1.000
_cell.length_c   1.000
_cell.angle_alpha   90.00
_cell.angle_beta   90.00
_cell.angle_gamma   90.00
#
_symmetry.space_group_name_H-M   'P 1'
#
loop_
_entity.id
_entity.type
_entity.pdbx_description
1 polymer ?
#
loop_
_entity_poly.entity_id
_entity_poly.type
_entity_poly.pdbx_seq_one_letter_code
_entity_poly.pdbx_strand_id
1 'polypeptide(L)'
;MLVQEFRHNVTVPTDPQSGQPAGQRAHKPFIFTVALNKAVPLLYNALASGEMLPKTELHWYRTSIEGKQEHFFTTRLTDSTIVDINCHMPHCQDAEKREFTQIVSVSLAYRKIEWEHVTAGTSGADDWRAPLES
;
A
#
# COMPACT_ATOMS: atom_id res chain seq x y z
N MET A 1 -11.80 -0.65 -5.23
CA MET A 1 -12.11 -1.32 -3.93
C MET A 1 -12.13 -0.25 -2.85
N LEU A 2 -12.78 -0.49 -1.71
CA LEU A 2 -12.74 0.43 -0.56
C LEU A 2 -11.73 -0.08 0.47
N VAL A 3 -10.64 0.66 0.66
CA VAL A 3 -9.55 0.31 1.59
C VAL A 3 -9.90 0.84 2.99
N GLN A 4 -9.76 -0.01 4.01
CA GLN A 4 -10.08 0.28 5.41
C GLN A 4 -8.83 0.54 6.26
N GLU A 5 -7.72 -0.12 5.93
CA GLU A 5 -6.45 0.03 6.64
C GLU A 5 -5.32 0.08 5.61
N PHE A 6 -4.28 0.85 5.91
CA PHE A 6 -3.08 0.95 5.10
C PHE A 6 -1.83 0.86 5.97
N ARG A 7 -0.86 0.06 5.54
CA ARG A 7 0.47 -0.03 6.16
C ARG A 7 1.53 -0.11 5.07
N HIS A 8 2.57 0.69 5.21
CA HIS A 8 3.69 0.71 4.28
C HIS A 8 4.93 1.24 4.98
N ASN A 9 6.09 0.69 4.65
CA ASN A 9 7.34 1.03 5.31
C ASN A 9 8.50 0.94 4.31
N VAL A 10 9.33 1.97 4.29
CA VAL A 10 10.57 2.03 3.51
C VAL A 10 11.69 2.31 4.50
N THR A 11 12.73 1.48 4.48
CA THR A 11 13.83 1.57 5.44
C THR A 11 15.15 1.72 4.71
N VAL A 12 16.02 2.61 5.18
CA VAL A 12 17.41 2.67 4.74
C VAL A 12 18.27 2.04 5.83
N PRO A 13 19.09 1.01 5.53
CA PRO A 13 20.03 0.47 6.51
C PRO A 13 21.01 1.56 6.93
N THR A 14 21.16 1.77 8.24
CA THR A 14 22.09 2.76 8.81
C THR A 14 23.20 2.05 9.59
N ASP A 15 24.42 2.57 9.51
CA ASP A 15 25.53 2.11 10.33
C ASP A 15 25.25 2.43 11.82
N PRO A 16 25.25 1.44 12.73
CA PRO A 16 24.98 1.64 14.15
C PRO A 16 25.93 2.62 14.86
N GLN A 17 27.17 2.80 14.37
CA GLN A 17 28.16 3.65 15.04
C GLN A 17 28.13 5.10 14.56
N SER A 18 27.82 5.34 13.28
CA SER A 18 27.85 6.69 12.68
C SER A 18 26.47 7.27 12.37
N GLY A 19 25.42 6.43 12.31
CA GLY A 19 24.08 6.83 11.87
C GLY A 19 23.98 7.14 10.37
N GLN A 20 25.06 6.95 9.60
CA GLN A 20 25.07 7.20 8.17
C GLN A 20 24.37 6.08 7.39
N PRO A 21 23.74 6.38 6.24
CA PRO A 21 23.19 5.36 5.35
C PRO A 21 24.29 4.39 4.89
N ALA A 22 24.14 3.11 5.23
CA ALA A 22 25.12 2.05 4.95
C ALA A 22 24.70 1.13 3.79
N GLY A 23 23.51 1.32 3.22
CA GLY A 23 23.00 0.50 2.12
C GLY A 23 21.86 1.15 1.36
N GLN A 24 21.42 0.47 0.30
CA GLN A 24 20.26 0.91 -0.47
C GLN A 24 18.98 0.78 0.35
N ARG A 25 17.99 1.65 0.06
CA ARG A 25 16.66 1.54 0.65
C ARG A 25 16.05 0.17 0.38
N ALA A 26 15.43 -0.40 1.41
CA ALA A 26 14.64 -1.61 1.36
C ALA A 26 13.16 -1.26 1.47
N HIS A 27 12.42 -1.58 0.40
CA HIS A 27 10.98 -1.41 0.34
C HIS A 27 10.29 -2.60 0.98
N LYS A 28 9.51 -2.36 2.05
CA LYS A 28 8.61 -3.37 2.59
C LYS A 28 7.31 -3.38 1.78
N PRO A 29 6.51 -4.47 1.87
CA PRO A 29 5.28 -4.57 1.12
C PRO A 29 4.32 -3.41 1.40
N PHE A 30 3.62 -3.01 0.35
CA PHE A 30 2.48 -2.10 0.42
C PHE A 30 1.25 -2.92 0.82
N ILE A 31 0.75 -2.71 2.04
CA ILE A 31 -0.31 -3.54 2.62
C ILE A 31 -1.57 -2.71 2.73
N PHE A 32 -2.66 -3.18 2.14
CA PHE A 32 -3.96 -2.57 2.27
C PHE A 32 -5.02 -3.62 2.66
N THR A 33 -5.99 -3.20 3.47
CA THR A 33 -7.05 -4.08 3.96
C THR A 33 -8.38 -3.73 3.31
N VAL A 34 -9.08 -4.74 2.78
CA VAL A 34 -10.44 -4.62 2.22
C VAL A 34 -11.35 -5.70 2.81
N ALA A 35 -12.66 -5.52 2.68
CA ALA A 35 -13.62 -6.60 2.91
C ALA A 35 -13.68 -7.55 1.70
N LEU A 36 -14.24 -8.76 1.91
CA LEU A 36 -14.53 -9.68 0.82
C LEU A 36 -15.44 -9.02 -0.21
N ASN A 37 -14.99 -9.00 -1.47
CA ASN A 37 -15.72 -8.39 -2.58
C ASN A 37 -15.36 -9.09 -3.90
N LYS A 38 -15.97 -8.63 -5.00
CA LYS A 38 -15.80 -9.19 -6.36
C LYS A 38 -14.32 -9.32 -6.79
N ALA A 39 -13.44 -8.43 -6.34
CA ALA A 39 -12.04 -8.43 -6.76
C ALA A 39 -11.20 -9.49 -6.05
N VAL A 40 -11.61 -9.97 -4.86
CA VAL A 40 -10.78 -10.87 -4.04
C VAL A 40 -10.40 -12.17 -4.77
N PRO A 41 -11.32 -12.89 -5.46
CA PRO A 41 -10.93 -14.06 -6.26
C PRO A 41 -9.94 -13.73 -7.38
N LEU A 42 -10.05 -12.55 -7.99
CA LEU A 42 -9.11 -12.11 -9.04
C LEU A 42 -7.73 -11.81 -8.45
N LEU A 43 -7.68 -11.25 -7.24
CA LEU A 43 -6.42 -11.02 -6.51
C LEU A 43 -5.75 -12.35 -6.14
N TYR A 44 -6.51 -13.37 -5.75
CA TYR A 44 -5.95 -14.72 -5.52
C TYR A 44 -5.40 -15.35 -6.79
N ASN A 45 -6.05 -15.15 -7.95
CA ASN A 45 -5.50 -15.61 -9.22
C ASN A 45 -4.17 -14.93 -9.54
N ALA A 46 -4.11 -13.60 -9.38
CA ALA A 46 -2.90 -12.83 -9.61
C ALA A 46 -1.77 -13.23 -8.63
N LEU A 47 -2.09 -13.51 -7.37
CA LEU A 47 -1.13 -14.06 -6.40
C LEU A 47 -0.61 -15.43 -6.83
N ALA A 48 -1.50 -16.36 -7.19
CA ALA A 48 -1.13 -17.74 -7.52
C ALA A 48 -0.34 -17.85 -8.84
N SER A 49 -0.59 -16.97 -9.80
CA SER A 49 0.10 -16.93 -11.09
C SER A 49 1.37 -16.06 -11.10
N GLY A 50 1.57 -15.24 -10.07
CA GLY A 50 2.62 -14.21 -10.07
C GLY A 50 2.36 -13.10 -11.09
N GLU A 51 1.09 -12.82 -11.38
CA GLU A 51 0.69 -11.78 -12.34
C GLU A 51 1.20 -10.40 -11.90
N MET A 52 1.80 -9.70 -12.84
CA MET A 52 2.25 -8.32 -12.64
C MET A 52 1.11 -7.36 -12.95
N LEU A 53 0.72 -6.59 -11.94
CA LEU A 53 -0.24 -5.51 -12.05
C LEU A 53 0.48 -4.25 -12.55
N PRO A 54 0.24 -3.79 -13.79
CA PRO A 54 1.02 -2.71 -14.39
C PRO A 54 0.83 -1.38 -13.64
N LYS A 55 -0.35 -1.16 -13.07
CA LYS A 55 -0.71 0.09 -12.40
C LYS A 55 -1.63 -0.19 -11.21
N THR A 56 -1.20 0.25 -10.02
CA THR A 56 -2.02 0.26 -8.80
C THR A 56 -2.03 1.67 -8.23
N GLU A 57 -3.21 2.23 -7.98
CA GLU A 57 -3.36 3.58 -7.40
C GLU A 57 -4.20 3.54 -6.13
N LEU A 58 -3.69 4.21 -5.10
CA LEU A 58 -4.41 4.48 -3.86
C LEU A 58 -4.70 5.98 -3.77
N HIS A 59 -5.98 6.32 -3.68
CA HIS A 59 -6.46 7.68 -3.51
C HIS A 59 -6.85 7.92 -2.06
N TRP A 60 -6.25 8.95 -1.47
CA TRP A 60 -6.50 9.35 -0.09
C TRP A 60 -7.50 10.50 -0.06
N TYR A 61 -8.57 10.30 0.69
CA TYR A 61 -9.64 11.27 0.84
C TYR A 61 -9.63 11.85 2.24
N ARG A 62 -10.00 13.13 2.35
CA ARG A 62 -10.29 13.81 3.61
C ARG A 62 -11.50 14.73 3.43
N THR A 63 -12.10 15.14 4.54
CA THR A 63 -13.17 16.15 4.53
C THR A 63 -12.55 17.54 4.37
N SER A 64 -12.95 18.27 3.34
CA SER A 64 -12.53 19.64 3.08
C SER A 64 -13.22 20.64 4.02
N ILE A 65 -12.77 21.88 4.00
CA ILE A 65 -13.37 22.99 4.75
C ILE A 65 -14.85 23.21 4.34
N GLU A 66 -15.20 22.92 3.09
CA GLU A 66 -16.56 23.00 2.56
C GLU A 66 -17.44 21.79 2.96
N GLY A 67 -16.91 20.84 3.74
CA GLY A 67 -17.61 19.62 4.13
C GLY A 67 -17.72 18.57 3.02
N LYS A 68 -16.99 18.73 1.92
CA LYS A 68 -16.98 17.76 0.80
C LYS A 68 -15.81 16.80 0.94
N GLN A 69 -15.94 15.60 0.37
CA GLN A 69 -14.81 14.69 0.26
C GLN A 69 -13.85 15.19 -0.82
N GLU A 70 -12.61 15.48 -0.43
CA GLU A 70 -11.55 15.91 -1.33
C GLU A 70 -10.44 14.85 -1.40
N HIS A 71 -10.00 14.57 -2.62
CA HIS A 71 -8.84 13.73 -2.87
C HIS A 71 -7.57 14.59 -2.73
N PHE A 72 -6.80 14.35 -1.67
CA PHE A 72 -5.65 15.23 -1.34
C PHE A 72 -4.29 14.60 -1.63
N PHE A 73 -4.21 13.27 -1.72
CA PHE A 73 -2.96 12.54 -1.90
C PHE A 73 -3.18 11.29 -2.75
N THR A 74 -2.22 10.96 -3.62
CA THR A 74 -2.18 9.72 -4.40
C THR A 74 -0.88 8.98 -4.13
N THR A 75 -0.98 7.67 -3.91
CA THR A 75 0.16 6.77 -4.00
C THR A 75 -0.02 5.86 -5.22
N ARG A 76 0.94 5.90 -6.17
CA ARG A 76 0.92 5.06 -7.38
C ARG A 76 2.03 4.04 -7.33
N LEU A 77 1.72 2.81 -7.70
CA LEU A 77 2.70 1.74 -7.91
C LEU A 77 2.70 1.36 -9.39
N THR A 78 3.90 1.19 -9.93
CA THR A 78 4.10 0.63 -11.28
C THR A 78 4.68 -0.77 -11.16
N ASP A 79 4.17 -1.70 -11.97
CA ASP A 79 4.61 -3.10 -12.02
C ASP A 79 4.63 -3.74 -10.62
N SER A 80 3.47 -3.73 -9.96
CA SER A 80 3.28 -4.36 -8.64
C SER A 80 2.88 -5.82 -8.75
N THR A 81 3.37 -6.67 -7.85
CA THR A 81 2.99 -8.07 -7.73
C THR A 81 2.44 -8.34 -6.34
N ILE A 82 1.45 -9.21 -6.23
CA ILE A 82 0.91 -9.61 -4.94
C ILE A 82 1.85 -10.64 -4.33
N VAL A 83 2.31 -10.39 -3.10
CA VAL A 83 3.24 -11.28 -2.38
C VAL A 83 2.54 -12.12 -1.31
N ASP A 84 1.43 -11.63 -0.76
CA ASP A 84 0.66 -12.33 0.26
C ASP A 84 -0.78 -11.80 0.31
N ILE A 85 -1.73 -12.67 0.65
CA ILE A 85 -3.11 -12.30 0.97
C ILE A 85 -3.51 -13.01 2.27
N ASN A 86 -3.66 -12.23 3.33
CA ASN A 86 -4.15 -12.70 4.62
C ASN A 86 -5.66 -12.42 4.73
N CYS A 87 -6.47 -13.48 4.67
CA CYS A 87 -7.92 -13.40 4.87
C CYS A 87 -8.28 -13.92 6.26
N HIS A 88 -8.82 -13.04 7.10
CA HIS A 88 -9.23 -13.34 8.46
C HIS A 88 -10.64 -12.82 8.74
N MET A 89 -11.40 -13.55 9.53
CA MET A 89 -12.69 -13.11 10.06
C MET A 89 -12.63 -13.21 11.58
N PRO A 90 -12.87 -12.11 12.32
CA PRO A 90 -12.91 -12.14 13.77
C PRO A 90 -13.93 -13.14 14.32
N HIS A 91 -13.69 -13.59 15.56
CA HIS A 91 -14.56 -14.55 16.22
C HIS A 91 -15.94 -13.96 16.52
N CYS A 92 -17.01 -14.62 16.07
CA CYS A 92 -18.38 -14.07 16.17
C CYS A 92 -18.89 -13.85 17.61
N GLN A 93 -18.29 -14.50 18.61
CA GLN A 93 -18.65 -14.30 20.03
C GLN A 93 -17.91 -13.14 20.69
N ASP A 94 -16.88 -12.58 20.03
CA ASP A 94 -16.12 -11.45 20.56
C ASP A 94 -16.94 -10.17 20.41
N ALA A 95 -17.41 -9.62 21.54
CA ALA A 95 -18.28 -8.46 21.55
C ALA A 95 -17.57 -7.18 21.07
N GLU A 96 -16.26 -7.09 21.24
CA GLU A 96 -15.45 -5.92 20.86
C GLU A 96 -15.24 -5.84 19.35
N LYS A 97 -15.41 -6.96 18.62
CA LYS A 97 -15.16 -7.07 17.18
C LYS A 97 -16.42 -7.19 16.34
N ARG A 98 -17.60 -6.89 16.92
CA ARG A 98 -18.90 -7.02 16.25
C ARG A 98 -19.07 -6.14 15.02
N GLU A 99 -18.39 -4.99 14.98
CA GLU A 99 -18.46 -4.05 13.85
C GLU A 99 -17.58 -4.49 12.67
N PHE A 100 -16.63 -5.38 12.91
CA PHE A 100 -15.78 -5.91 11.85
C PHE A 100 -16.49 -7.00 11.06
N THR A 101 -16.23 -7.00 9.76
CA THR A 101 -16.68 -8.05 8.84
C THR A 101 -15.49 -8.96 8.52
N GLN A 102 -15.18 -9.18 7.25
CA GLN A 102 -13.99 -9.90 6.83
C GLN A 102 -12.84 -8.91 6.60
N ILE A 103 -11.65 -9.34 6.98
CA ILE A 103 -10.42 -8.57 6.93
C ILE A 103 -9.52 -9.28 5.91
N VAL A 104 -9.40 -8.70 4.72
CA VAL A 104 -8.52 -9.20 3.66
C VAL A 104 -7.36 -8.23 3.50
N SER A 105 -6.22 -8.56 4.10
CA SER A 105 -4.98 -7.80 3.95
C SER A 105 -4.23 -8.30 2.73
N VAL A 106 -3.98 -7.42 1.77
CA VAL A 106 -3.28 -7.73 0.52
C VAL A 106 -1.93 -7.02 0.56
N SER A 107 -0.86 -7.77 0.37
CA SER A 107 0.52 -7.29 0.37
C SER A 107 1.04 -7.21 -1.06
N LEU A 108 1.54 -6.04 -1.47
CA LEU A 108 2.12 -5.81 -2.78
C LEU A 108 3.62 -5.53 -2.68
N ALA A 109 4.42 -6.22 -3.47
CA ALA A 109 5.73 -5.74 -3.91
C ALA A 109 5.55 -4.90 -5.17
N TYR A 110 6.50 -4.01 -5.46
CA TYR A 110 6.43 -3.10 -6.60
C TYR A 110 7.81 -2.69 -7.05
N ARG A 111 7.90 -2.29 -8.31
CA ARG A 111 9.16 -1.81 -8.91
C ARG A 111 9.38 -0.32 -8.70
N LYS A 112 8.33 0.47 -8.94
CA LYS A 112 8.35 1.94 -8.81
C LYS A 112 7.16 2.37 -7.95
N ILE A 113 7.39 3.36 -7.09
CA ILE A 113 6.38 4.02 -6.28
C ILE A 113 6.45 5.52 -6.49
N GLU A 114 5.30 6.16 -6.55
CA GLU A 114 5.16 7.61 -6.67
C GLU A 114 4.17 8.09 -5.60
N TRP A 115 4.54 9.17 -4.92
CA TRP A 115 3.74 9.85 -3.93
C TRP A 115 3.45 11.25 -4.43
N GLU A 116 2.18 11.63 -4.46
CA GLU A 116 1.76 12.94 -4.94
C GLU A 116 0.78 13.56 -3.97
N HIS A 117 1.11 14.75 -3.44
CA HIS A 117 0.17 15.56 -2.68
C HIS A 117 -0.56 16.51 -3.65
N VAL A 118 -1.73 16.07 -4.12
CA VAL A 118 -2.50 16.75 -5.18
C VAL A 118 -2.79 18.21 -4.85
N THR A 119 -3.23 18.52 -3.63
CA THR A 119 -3.59 19.90 -3.25
C THR A 119 -2.38 20.81 -3.01
N ALA A 120 -1.20 20.26 -2.71
CA ALA A 120 0.01 21.03 -2.43
C ALA A 120 0.99 21.07 -3.63
N GLY A 121 0.77 20.22 -4.63
CA GLY A 121 1.59 20.12 -5.85
C GLY A 121 2.94 19.44 -5.65
N THR A 122 3.27 18.95 -4.46
CA THR A 122 4.53 18.26 -4.18
C THR A 122 4.46 16.79 -4.56
N SER A 123 5.52 16.27 -5.18
CA SER A 123 5.63 14.86 -5.55
C SER A 123 6.99 14.27 -5.20
N GLY A 124 7.03 12.98 -4.88
CA GLY A 124 8.23 12.17 -4.76
C GLY A 124 8.06 10.87 -5.54
N ALA A 125 9.16 10.28 -5.99
CA ALA A 125 9.15 9.01 -6.67
C ALA A 125 10.40 8.21 -6.33
N ASP A 126 10.29 6.88 -6.37
CA ASP A 126 11.43 5.98 -6.26
C ASP A 126 11.25 4.80 -7.23
N ASP A 127 12.33 4.42 -7.92
CA ASP A 127 12.36 3.30 -8.86
C ASP A 127 13.56 2.40 -8.56
N TRP A 128 13.30 1.11 -8.39
CA TRP A 128 14.35 0.13 -8.16
C TRP A 128 15.34 0.04 -9.34
N ARG A 129 14.88 0.26 -10.58
CA ARG A 129 15.71 0.13 -11.78
C ARG A 129 16.54 1.38 -12.10
N ALA A 130 16.17 2.53 -11.54
CA ALA A 130 16.86 3.79 -11.73
C ALA A 130 17.08 4.44 -10.36
N PRO A 131 18.05 3.94 -9.56
CA PRO A 131 18.45 4.64 -8.36
C PRO A 131 18.88 6.05 -8.74
N LEU A 132 18.39 7.07 -8.04
CA LEU A 132 18.91 8.43 -8.19
C LEU A 132 20.40 8.39 -7.87
N GLU A 133 21.26 8.58 -8.88
CA GLU A 133 22.69 8.76 -8.66
C GLU A 133 22.89 10.00 -7.79
N SER A 134 23.61 9.83 -6.68
CA SER A 134 23.95 10.88 -5.72
C SER A 134 24.96 11.87 -6.27
#